data_AF-A0A2T0B3F8-F1
#
_entry.id   AF-A0A2T0B3F8-F1
#
_cell.length_a   1.000
_cell.length_b   1.000
_cell.length_c   1.000
_cell.angle_alpha   90.00
_cell.angle_beta   90.00
_cell.angle_gamma   90.00
#
_symmetry.space_group_name_H-M   'P 1'
#
loop_
_entity.id
_entity.type
_entity.pdbx_description
1 polymer ?
#
loop_
_entity_poly.entity_id
_entity_poly.type
_entity_poly.pdbx_seq_one_letter_code
_entity_poly.pdbx_strand_id
1 'polypeptide(L)'
;MNWEEKILVYLVDNYRRSKKDTGDNKTNRRTRVKPEKLYKKYQANDGDFDVITAINHTVAELCIVGFLTCDQEKFGTSLQCIYLVDKKIEQVEDYLHKKYAFIPKGMKKDDVQNMIAKYHDLSEICGMECDRLLKELDFNKIPNDYETLPKILDAVAFIENNRTELFVREVSMKVYGDSKYFEENTLVQVCQMLRKYKNKPCNTDEIMDEILSDYMMLIYNIN
;
A
#
# COMPACT_ATOMS: atom_id res chain seq x y z
N MET A 1 17.07 -17.30 8.79
CA MET A 1 15.63 -17.01 8.59
C MET A 1 15.11 -16.40 9.88
N ASN A 2 14.51 -15.21 9.82
CA ASN A 2 13.95 -14.59 11.01
C ASN A 2 12.49 -15.04 11.20
N TRP A 3 12.26 -16.02 12.08
CA TRP A 3 10.91 -16.54 12.33
C TRP A 3 10.01 -15.51 13.02
N GLU A 4 10.58 -14.64 13.85
CA GLU A 4 9.82 -13.62 14.56
C GLU A 4 9.17 -12.64 13.58
N GLU A 5 10.00 -12.03 12.73
CA GLU A 5 9.54 -11.13 11.67
C GLU A 5 8.51 -11.81 10.76
N LYS A 6 8.81 -13.02 10.28
CA LYS A 6 7.94 -13.76 9.35
C LYS A 6 6.56 -14.06 9.96
N ILE A 7 6.50 -14.47 11.22
CA ILE A 7 5.23 -14.80 11.90
C ILE A 7 4.41 -13.54 12.11
N LEU A 8 5.03 -12.49 12.65
CA LEU A 8 4.35 -11.25 12.99
C LEU A 8 3.86 -10.52 11.74
N VAL A 9 4.70 -10.37 10.70
CA VAL A 9 4.30 -9.74 9.42
C VAL A 9 3.12 -10.48 8.80
N TYR A 10 3.17 -11.82 8.74
CA TYR A 10 2.06 -12.61 8.18
C TYR A 10 0.75 -12.39 8.94
N LEU A 11 0.80 -12.32 10.27
CA LEU A 11 -0.38 -12.10 11.09
C LEU A 11 -0.90 -10.66 11.00
N VAL A 12 -0.01 -9.66 10.99
CA VAL A 12 -0.35 -8.25 10.80
C VAL A 12 -1.02 -8.03 9.45
N ASP A 13 -0.43 -8.52 8.36
CA ASP A 13 -0.99 -8.38 7.01
C ASP A 13 -2.39 -9.01 6.91
N ASN A 14 -2.57 -10.21 7.48
CA ASN A 14 -3.89 -10.84 7.50
C ASN A 14 -4.89 -10.09 8.36
N TYR A 15 -4.46 -9.49 9.46
CA TYR A 15 -5.32 -8.65 10.28
C TYR A 15 -5.75 -7.40 9.50
N ARG A 16 -4.81 -6.66 8.90
CA ARG A 16 -5.07 -5.41 8.15
C ARG A 16 -5.88 -5.61 6.87
N ARG A 17 -5.80 -6.80 6.25
CA ARG A 17 -6.68 -7.18 5.12
C ARG A 17 -8.07 -7.65 5.54
N SER A 18 -8.29 -7.90 6.83
CA SER A 18 -9.56 -8.45 7.32
C SER A 18 -10.59 -7.35 7.57
N LYS A 19 -11.88 -7.73 7.54
CA LYS A 19 -13.00 -6.83 7.89
C LYS A 19 -12.94 -6.28 9.31
N LYS A 20 -12.10 -6.83 10.19
CA LYS A 20 -11.88 -6.32 11.56
C LYS A 20 -11.27 -4.94 11.55
N ASP A 21 -10.33 -4.74 10.65
CA ASP A 21 -9.60 -3.48 10.53
C ASP A 21 -10.47 -2.38 9.89
N THR A 22 -11.43 -2.75 9.04
CA THR A 22 -12.37 -1.81 8.40
C THR A 22 -13.67 -1.60 9.19
N GLY A 23 -13.82 -2.19 10.38
CA GLY A 23 -15.01 -2.03 11.24
C GLY A 23 -16.29 -2.77 10.77
N ASP A 24 -16.26 -3.49 9.64
CA ASP A 24 -17.42 -4.20 9.04
C ASP A 24 -17.51 -5.68 9.47
N ASN A 25 -16.87 -6.04 10.59
CA ASN A 25 -16.80 -7.45 10.95
C ASN A 25 -18.04 -7.93 11.71
N LYS A 26 -18.83 -8.79 11.05
CA LYS A 26 -19.99 -9.47 11.66
C LYS A 26 -19.63 -10.74 12.43
N THR A 27 -18.36 -11.18 12.43
CA THR A 27 -17.94 -12.47 13.01
C THR A 27 -16.66 -12.37 13.85
N ASN A 28 -16.65 -12.90 15.07
CA ASN A 28 -15.49 -12.85 15.99
C ASN A 28 -14.31 -13.79 15.61
N ARG A 29 -13.98 -13.93 14.32
CA ARG A 29 -12.88 -14.80 13.87
C ARG A 29 -11.52 -14.19 14.19
N ARG A 30 -10.74 -14.90 15.01
CA ARG A 30 -9.35 -14.54 15.38
C ARG A 30 -8.42 -14.60 14.16
N THR A 31 -7.47 -13.67 14.07
CA THR A 31 -6.40 -13.74 13.06
C THR A 31 -5.43 -14.83 13.46
N ARG A 32 -5.16 -15.77 12.56
CA ARG A 32 -4.42 -16.98 12.89
C ARG A 32 -3.59 -17.52 11.74
N VAL A 33 -2.52 -18.23 12.09
CA VAL A 33 -1.69 -19.00 11.16
C VAL A 33 -1.50 -20.41 11.72
N LYS A 34 -1.52 -21.41 10.85
CA LYS A 34 -1.11 -22.76 11.23
C LYS A 34 0.39 -22.93 10.99
N PRO A 35 1.13 -23.69 11.82
CA PRO A 35 2.57 -23.86 11.65
C PRO A 35 2.98 -24.40 10.26
N GLU A 36 2.15 -25.21 9.61
CA GLU A 36 2.43 -25.76 8.28
C GLU A 36 2.45 -24.68 7.19
N LYS A 37 1.83 -23.51 7.45
CA LYS A 37 1.95 -22.34 6.57
C LYS A 37 3.29 -21.62 6.72
N LEU A 38 3.94 -21.74 7.89
CA LEU A 38 5.27 -21.19 8.14
C LEU A 38 6.35 -22.13 7.61
N TYR A 39 6.15 -23.45 7.84
CA TYR A 39 7.03 -24.52 7.40
C TYR A 39 6.21 -25.78 7.04
N LYS A 40 6.18 -26.15 5.75
CA LYS A 40 5.29 -27.20 5.22
C LYS A 40 5.46 -28.57 5.90
N LYS A 41 6.67 -28.90 6.35
CA LYS A 41 7.00 -30.18 7.02
C LYS A 41 6.93 -30.11 8.54
N TYR A 42 6.28 -29.10 9.12
CA TYR A 42 6.23 -28.92 10.58
C TYR A 42 5.67 -30.14 11.32
N GLN A 43 4.66 -30.81 10.77
CA GLN A 43 4.07 -32.04 11.33
C GLN A 43 4.59 -33.32 10.65
N ALA A 44 5.57 -33.22 9.74
CA ALA A 44 6.05 -34.37 9.00
C ALA A 44 7.14 -35.10 9.80
N ASN A 45 7.15 -36.43 9.71
CA ASN A 45 8.16 -37.26 10.39
C ASN A 45 9.59 -36.98 9.89
N ASP A 46 9.73 -36.45 8.67
CA ASP A 46 11.00 -36.02 8.05
C ASP A 46 11.20 -34.49 8.12
N GLY A 47 10.49 -33.82 9.02
CA GLY A 47 10.67 -32.40 9.30
C GLY A 47 11.99 -32.11 9.97
N ASP A 48 12.59 -30.97 9.63
CA ASP A 48 13.81 -30.49 10.26
C ASP A 48 13.53 -30.07 11.71
N PHE A 49 14.11 -30.82 12.66
CA PHE A 49 13.90 -30.63 14.09
C PHE A 49 14.38 -29.26 14.57
N ASP A 50 15.48 -28.73 14.04
CA ASP A 50 16.03 -27.43 14.45
C ASP A 50 15.12 -26.30 13.97
N VAL A 51 14.57 -26.42 12.77
CA VAL A 51 13.58 -25.47 12.24
C VAL A 51 12.29 -25.48 13.06
N ILE A 52 11.76 -26.66 13.39
CA ILE A 52 10.55 -26.81 14.21
C ILE A 52 10.77 -26.22 15.60
N THR A 53 11.91 -26.53 16.22
CA THR A 53 12.28 -26.01 17.54
C THR A 53 12.41 -24.49 17.53
N ALA A 54 13.06 -23.92 16.51
CA ALA A 54 13.20 -22.47 16.37
C ALA A 54 11.84 -21.77 16.23
N ILE A 55 10.91 -22.33 15.45
CA ILE A 55 9.53 -21.81 15.34
C ILE A 55 8.83 -21.87 16.70
N ASN A 56 8.90 -23.00 17.39
CA ASN A 56 8.23 -23.20 18.67
C ASN A 56 8.75 -22.23 19.74
N HIS A 57 10.06 -22.07 19.81
CA HIS A 57 10.71 -21.15 20.74
C HIS A 57 10.28 -19.71 20.46
N THR A 58 10.35 -19.28 19.20
CA THR A 58 9.93 -17.93 18.77
C THR A 58 8.46 -17.66 19.15
N VAL A 59 7.56 -18.63 18.90
CA VAL A 59 6.14 -18.49 19.27
C VAL A 59 5.97 -18.39 20.77
N ALA A 60 6.69 -19.19 21.56
CA ALA A 60 6.63 -19.12 23.01
C ALA A 60 7.08 -17.76 23.54
N GLU A 61 8.18 -17.21 23.03
CA GLU A 61 8.67 -15.87 23.38
C GLU A 61 7.64 -14.79 23.05
N LEU A 62 7.07 -14.82 21.85
CA LEU A 62 6.04 -13.87 21.43
C LEU A 62 4.71 -14.00 22.21
N CYS A 63 4.40 -15.19 22.72
CA CYS A 63 3.31 -15.42 23.66
C CYS A 63 3.63 -14.81 25.04
N ILE A 64 4.86 -14.93 25.53
CA ILE A 64 5.31 -14.32 26.80
C ILE A 64 5.24 -12.78 26.73
N VAL A 65 5.70 -12.19 25.62
CA VAL A 65 5.58 -10.74 25.34
C VAL A 65 4.11 -10.31 25.21
N GLY A 66 3.21 -11.26 24.94
CA GLY A 66 1.77 -11.04 24.86
C GLY A 66 1.28 -10.61 23.49
N PHE A 67 2.11 -10.69 22.45
CA PHE A 67 1.73 -10.41 21.06
C PHE A 67 0.89 -11.53 20.46
N LEU A 68 1.18 -12.77 20.87
CA LEU A 68 0.55 -13.97 20.36
C LEU A 68 -0.13 -14.78 21.47
N THR A 69 -0.97 -15.71 21.04
CA THR A 69 -1.41 -16.86 21.84
C THR A 69 -1.41 -18.07 20.92
N CYS A 70 -1.28 -19.28 21.46
CA CYS A 70 -1.26 -20.49 20.65
C CYS A 70 -2.09 -21.61 21.27
N ASP A 71 -2.65 -22.44 20.40
CA ASP A 71 -3.19 -23.74 20.76
C ASP A 71 -2.11 -24.80 20.50
N GLN A 72 -1.92 -25.70 21.46
CA GLN A 72 -1.06 -26.88 21.34
C GLN A 72 -1.89 -28.15 21.34
N GLU A 73 -1.30 -29.26 20.91
CA GLU A 73 -1.96 -30.56 21.01
C GLU A 73 -2.29 -30.93 22.46
N LYS A 74 -3.42 -31.62 22.66
CA LYS A 74 -3.84 -32.08 24.00
C LYS A 74 -2.82 -33.02 24.64
N PHE A 75 -2.08 -33.75 23.81
CA PHE A 75 -1.10 -34.75 24.22
C PHE A 75 0.17 -34.59 23.36
N GLY A 76 0.84 -33.45 23.48
CA GLY A 76 2.06 -33.14 22.75
C GLY A 76 2.54 -31.71 22.97
N THR A 77 3.70 -31.37 22.41
CA THR A 77 4.26 -30.00 22.43
C THR A 77 4.09 -29.27 21.10
N SER A 78 3.49 -29.93 20.10
CA SER A 78 3.31 -29.39 18.77
C SER A 78 2.26 -28.28 18.75
N LEU A 79 2.56 -27.19 18.06
CA LEU A 79 1.62 -26.10 17.84
C LEU A 79 0.52 -26.57 16.87
N GLN A 80 -0.73 -26.27 17.19
CA GLN A 80 -1.87 -26.47 16.29
C GLN A 80 -2.22 -25.17 15.56
N CYS A 81 -2.22 -24.06 16.29
CA CYS A 81 -2.53 -22.76 15.71
C CYS A 81 -1.93 -21.63 16.52
N ILE A 82 -1.49 -20.58 15.82
CA ILE A 82 -0.89 -19.38 16.37
C ILE A 82 -1.84 -18.22 16.06
N TYR A 83 -2.20 -17.43 17.05
CA TYR A 83 -3.17 -16.34 16.95
C TYR A 83 -2.54 -15.02 17.32
N LEU A 84 -2.85 -13.99 16.54
CA LEU A 84 -2.58 -12.62 16.92
C LEU A 84 -3.48 -12.21 18.08
N VAL A 85 -2.91 -11.48 19.05
CA VAL A 85 -3.70 -10.75 20.05
C VAL A 85 -4.12 -9.43 19.42
N ASP A 86 -5.31 -9.37 18.82
CA ASP A 86 -5.79 -8.22 18.04
C ASP A 86 -5.64 -6.86 18.75
N LYS A 87 -5.89 -6.79 20.07
CA LYS A 87 -5.71 -5.57 20.88
C LYS A 87 -4.25 -5.07 20.98
N LYS A 88 -3.29 -5.87 20.54
CA LYS A 88 -1.86 -5.57 20.52
C LYS A 88 -1.35 -5.18 19.14
N ILE A 89 -2.21 -5.09 18.12
CA ILE A 89 -1.81 -4.84 16.72
C ILE A 89 -0.86 -3.64 16.57
N GLU A 90 -1.17 -2.50 17.18
CA GLU A 90 -0.32 -1.30 17.09
C GLU A 90 1.05 -1.50 17.75
N GLN A 91 1.11 -2.20 18.89
CA GLN A 91 2.38 -2.50 19.55
C GLN A 91 3.21 -3.52 18.77
N VAL A 92 2.56 -4.47 18.08
CA VAL A 92 3.24 -5.41 17.18
C VAL A 92 3.82 -4.68 15.99
N GLU A 93 3.07 -3.77 15.37
CA GLU A 93 3.57 -2.96 14.25
C GLU A 93 4.72 -2.03 14.66
N ASP A 94 4.63 -1.38 15.83
CA ASP A 94 5.72 -0.57 16.39
C ASP A 94 6.99 -1.39 16.66
N TYR A 95 6.82 -2.60 17.20
CA TYR A 95 7.91 -3.55 17.40
C TYR A 95 8.57 -3.94 16.07
N LEU A 96 7.76 -4.32 15.08
CA LEU A 96 8.24 -4.66 13.73
C LEU A 96 8.94 -3.46 13.07
N HIS A 97 8.43 -2.25 13.25
CA HIS A 97 9.03 -1.04 12.70
C HIS A 97 10.42 -0.79 13.28
N LYS A 98 10.52 -0.77 14.61
CA LYS A 98 11.78 -0.49 15.32
C LYS A 98 12.85 -1.54 15.05
N LYS A 99 12.45 -2.81 14.93
CA LYS A 99 13.39 -3.94 14.82
C LYS A 99 13.70 -4.35 13.37
N TYR A 100 12.74 -4.20 12.47
CA TYR A 100 12.78 -4.75 11.11
C TYR A 100 12.46 -3.73 10.00
N ALA A 101 12.34 -2.44 10.33
CA ALA A 101 11.98 -1.39 9.38
C ALA A 101 10.65 -1.66 8.64
N PHE A 102 9.75 -2.45 9.24
CA PHE A 102 8.38 -2.60 8.77
C PHE A 102 7.68 -1.25 8.78
N ILE A 103 6.82 -0.97 7.80
CA ILE A 103 6.06 0.30 7.73
C ILE A 103 4.64 0.06 8.27
N PRO A 104 4.31 0.56 9.48
CA PRO A 104 2.96 0.46 10.03
C PRO A 104 1.92 1.12 9.16
N LYS A 105 0.68 0.62 9.23
CA LYS A 105 -0.43 1.22 8.48
C LYS A 105 -0.69 2.68 8.88
N GLY A 106 -0.46 3.03 10.15
CA GLY A 106 -0.59 4.40 10.65
C GLY A 106 0.30 5.38 9.90
N MET A 107 1.58 5.05 9.68
CA MET A 107 2.50 5.92 8.94
C MET A 107 2.06 6.10 7.49
N LYS A 108 1.61 5.02 6.83
CA LYS A 108 1.07 5.13 5.46
C LYS A 108 -0.17 6.03 5.39
N LYS A 109 -1.00 6.00 6.44
CA LYS A 109 -2.16 6.90 6.56
C LYS A 109 -1.70 8.35 6.69
N ASP A 110 -0.70 8.61 7.52
CA ASP A 110 -0.11 9.94 7.69
C ASP A 110 0.47 10.45 6.37
N ASP A 111 1.16 9.61 5.59
CA ASP A 111 1.68 9.97 4.26
C ASP A 111 0.56 10.39 3.30
N VAL A 112 -0.55 9.64 3.28
CA VAL A 112 -1.72 9.98 2.45
C VAL A 112 -2.37 11.29 2.93
N GLN A 113 -2.49 11.50 4.24
CA GLN A 113 -3.04 12.73 4.80
C GLN A 113 -2.17 13.96 4.47
N ASN A 114 -0.85 13.82 4.59
CA ASN A 114 0.11 14.86 4.22
C ASN A 114 0.03 15.18 2.71
N MET A 115 -0.09 14.14 1.87
CA MET A 115 -0.32 14.31 0.43
C MET A 115 -1.62 15.09 0.18
N ILE A 116 -2.75 14.69 0.79
CA ILE A 116 -4.02 15.41 0.63
C ILE A 116 -3.87 16.89 1.02
N ALA A 117 -3.27 17.18 2.18
CA ALA A 117 -3.06 18.55 2.63
C ALA A 117 -2.17 19.38 1.68
N LYS A 118 -1.20 18.73 1.02
CA LYS A 118 -0.30 19.39 0.06
C LYS A 118 -1.00 19.70 -1.27
N TYR A 119 -1.82 18.79 -1.78
CA TYR A 119 -2.30 18.85 -3.18
C TYR A 119 -3.73 19.35 -3.34
N HIS A 120 -4.57 19.28 -2.31
CA HIS A 120 -6.02 19.53 -2.41
C HIS A 120 -6.36 20.84 -3.14
N ASP A 121 -5.65 21.92 -2.83
CA ASP A 121 -5.96 23.26 -3.37
C ASP A 121 -5.07 23.68 -4.54
N LEU A 122 -4.23 22.78 -5.08
CA LEU A 122 -3.31 23.13 -6.17
C LEU A 122 -3.99 23.21 -7.53
N SER A 123 -5.04 22.42 -7.76
CA SER A 123 -5.85 22.47 -8.98
C SER A 123 -7.20 21.77 -8.76
N GLU A 124 -8.16 21.97 -9.66
CA GLU A 124 -9.50 21.37 -9.56
C GLU A 124 -9.43 19.84 -9.54
N ILE A 125 -8.63 19.25 -10.43
CA ILE A 125 -8.44 17.80 -10.51
C ILE A 125 -7.72 17.26 -9.27
N CYS A 126 -6.71 17.95 -8.77
CA CYS A 126 -6.04 17.56 -7.53
C CYS A 126 -7.01 17.56 -6.34
N GLY A 127 -7.89 18.55 -6.23
CA GLY A 127 -8.94 18.59 -5.20
C GLY A 127 -9.89 17.39 -5.30
N MET A 128 -10.39 17.09 -6.50
CA MET A 128 -11.28 15.93 -6.72
C MET A 128 -10.60 14.59 -6.40
N GLU A 129 -9.32 14.43 -6.74
CA GLU A 129 -8.56 13.24 -6.40
C GLU A 129 -8.31 13.15 -4.89
N CYS A 130 -8.01 14.28 -4.23
CA CYS A 130 -7.88 14.34 -2.78
C CYS A 130 -9.18 13.96 -2.05
N ASP A 131 -10.35 14.40 -2.55
CA ASP A 131 -11.66 14.00 -2.03
C ASP A 131 -11.89 12.49 -2.16
N ARG A 132 -11.45 11.88 -3.27
CA ARG A 132 -11.50 10.42 -3.44
C ARG A 132 -10.62 9.72 -2.38
N LEU A 133 -9.40 10.22 -2.17
CA LEU A 133 -8.47 9.67 -1.20
C LEU A 133 -9.01 9.78 0.25
N LEU A 134 -9.59 10.92 0.61
CA LEU A 134 -10.25 11.12 1.90
C LEU A 134 -11.34 10.06 2.15
N LYS A 135 -12.19 9.81 1.15
CA LYS A 135 -13.22 8.76 1.23
C LYS A 135 -12.61 7.38 1.44
N GLU A 136 -11.46 7.07 0.84
CA GLU A 136 -10.78 5.78 1.10
C GLU A 136 -10.26 5.68 2.53
N LEU A 137 -9.68 6.76 3.05
CA LEU A 137 -9.20 6.82 4.44
C LEU A 137 -10.33 6.68 5.47
N ASP A 138 -11.53 7.18 5.17
CA ASP A 138 -12.72 7.02 6.02
C ASP A 138 -13.10 5.54 6.19
N PHE A 139 -12.86 4.72 5.16
CA PHE A 139 -13.02 3.26 5.23
C PHE A 139 -11.77 2.53 5.72
N ASN A 140 -10.81 3.26 6.30
CA ASN A 140 -9.51 2.75 6.73
C ASN A 140 -8.79 2.01 5.59
N LYS A 141 -8.86 2.50 4.35
CA LYS A 141 -8.12 1.94 3.21
C LYS A 141 -6.98 2.86 2.84
N ILE A 142 -5.82 2.26 2.60
CA ILE A 142 -4.67 2.97 2.02
C ILE A 142 -4.69 2.69 0.51
N PRO A 143 -4.69 3.74 -0.34
CA PRO A 143 -4.55 3.58 -1.78
C PRO A 143 -3.26 2.82 -2.12
N ASN A 144 -3.31 1.88 -3.06
CA ASN A 144 -2.13 1.07 -3.40
C ASN A 144 -1.03 1.88 -4.12
N ASP A 145 -1.41 3.00 -4.74
CA ASP A 145 -0.57 3.87 -5.55
C ASP A 145 -0.10 5.13 -4.82
N TYR A 146 -0.35 5.23 -3.51
CA TYR A 146 -0.04 6.42 -2.70
C TYR A 146 1.44 6.86 -2.77
N GLU A 147 2.37 5.94 -3.03
CA GLU A 147 3.81 6.27 -3.15
C GLU A 147 4.14 6.95 -4.49
N THR A 148 3.45 6.59 -5.56
CA THR A 148 3.67 7.14 -6.91
C THR A 148 2.80 8.36 -7.20
N LEU A 149 1.66 8.46 -6.51
CA LEU A 149 0.65 9.49 -6.72
C LEU A 149 1.16 10.92 -6.59
N PRO A 150 2.09 11.27 -5.66
CA PRO A 150 2.63 12.63 -5.58
C PRO A 150 3.23 13.14 -6.88
N LYS A 151 3.97 12.30 -7.62
CA LYS A 151 4.56 12.69 -8.90
C LYS A 151 3.50 12.94 -9.97
N ILE A 152 2.45 12.12 -9.97
CA ILE A 152 1.31 12.29 -10.87
C ILE A 152 0.59 13.61 -10.55
N LEU A 153 0.35 13.90 -9.27
CA LEU A 153 -0.31 15.12 -8.82
C LEU A 153 0.54 16.38 -9.09
N ASP A 154 1.88 16.31 -8.96
CA ASP A 154 2.77 17.41 -9.33
C ASP A 154 2.59 17.78 -10.82
N ALA A 155 2.56 16.79 -11.72
CA ALA A 155 2.31 17.04 -13.14
C ALA A 155 0.89 17.52 -13.41
N VAL A 156 -0.14 16.92 -12.82
CA VAL A 156 -1.54 17.34 -13.01
C VAL A 156 -1.74 18.79 -12.57
N ALA A 157 -1.23 19.17 -11.40
CA ALA A 157 -1.31 20.53 -10.89
C ALA A 157 -0.61 21.52 -11.82
N PHE A 158 0.56 21.15 -12.37
CA PHE A 158 1.26 21.99 -13.33
C PHE A 158 0.46 22.15 -14.64
N ILE A 159 -0.02 21.04 -15.20
CA ILE A 159 -0.74 21.00 -16.48
C ILE A 159 -2.03 21.80 -16.42
N GLU A 160 -2.86 21.61 -15.39
CA GLU A 160 -4.16 22.27 -15.27
C GLU A 160 -4.04 23.80 -15.10
N ASN A 161 -2.95 24.26 -14.49
CA ASN A 161 -2.65 25.68 -14.31
C ASN A 161 -1.86 26.30 -15.46
N ASN A 162 -1.39 25.51 -16.43
CA ASN A 162 -0.63 26.01 -17.56
C ASN A 162 -1.48 26.94 -18.44
N ARG A 163 -0.87 28.04 -18.90
CA ARG A 163 -1.51 29.05 -19.77
C ARG A 163 -0.69 29.38 -21.02
N THR A 164 0.42 28.67 -21.22
CA THR A 164 1.36 28.92 -22.32
C THR A 164 1.60 27.64 -23.10
N GLU A 165 1.88 27.74 -24.39
CA GLU A 165 2.27 26.58 -25.19
C GLU A 165 3.59 25.99 -24.67
N LEU A 166 3.61 24.70 -24.37
CA LEU A 166 4.79 23.98 -23.90
C LEU A 166 4.89 22.61 -24.57
N PHE A 167 6.09 22.20 -24.92
CA PHE A 167 6.35 20.81 -25.32
C PHE A 167 6.36 19.90 -24.10
N VAL A 168 5.97 18.63 -24.29
CA VAL A 168 5.98 17.59 -23.24
C VAL A 168 7.33 17.51 -22.49
N ARG A 169 8.44 17.67 -23.21
CA ARG A 169 9.79 17.68 -22.59
C ARG A 169 10.04 18.89 -21.70
N GLU A 170 9.50 20.05 -22.04
CA GLU A 170 9.62 21.26 -21.21
C GLU A 170 8.82 21.10 -19.92
N VAL A 171 7.63 20.49 -20.00
CA VAL A 171 6.84 20.10 -18.83
C VAL A 171 7.62 19.13 -17.97
N SER A 172 8.22 18.10 -18.57
CA SER A 172 9.03 17.13 -17.86
C SER A 172 10.20 17.80 -17.11
N MET A 173 10.92 18.72 -17.77
CA MET A 173 11.99 19.50 -17.13
C MET A 173 11.47 20.38 -16.00
N LYS A 174 10.32 21.05 -16.17
CA LYS A 174 9.76 21.97 -15.16
C LYS A 174 9.24 21.25 -13.93
N VAL A 175 8.63 20.07 -14.10
CA VAL A 175 8.02 19.31 -13.01
C VAL A 175 9.04 18.38 -12.33
N TYR A 176 9.86 17.68 -13.12
CA TYR A 176 10.71 16.59 -12.63
C TYR A 176 12.21 16.89 -12.70
N GLY A 177 12.64 17.97 -13.37
CA GLY A 177 14.06 18.25 -13.59
C GLY A 177 14.75 17.30 -14.57
N ASP A 178 13.98 16.49 -15.28
CA ASP A 178 14.44 15.48 -16.24
C ASP A 178 13.59 15.56 -17.50
N SER A 179 14.23 15.58 -18.68
CA SER A 179 13.54 15.86 -19.95
C SER A 179 12.64 14.73 -20.46
N LYS A 180 12.76 13.51 -19.91
CA LYS A 180 12.01 12.31 -20.34
C LYS A 180 11.18 11.66 -19.25
N TYR A 181 11.42 12.01 -17.99
CA TYR A 181 10.73 11.38 -16.86
C TYR A 181 9.20 11.37 -17.01
N PHE A 182 8.61 12.45 -17.52
CA PHE A 182 7.18 12.53 -17.76
C PHE A 182 6.71 11.44 -18.74
N GLU A 183 7.28 11.40 -19.94
CA GLU A 183 6.97 10.45 -21.01
C GLU A 183 7.15 8.99 -20.55
N GLU A 184 8.24 8.71 -19.83
CA GLU A 184 8.63 7.34 -19.48
C GLU A 184 7.92 6.79 -18.24
N ASN A 185 7.45 7.64 -17.31
CA ASN A 185 7.03 7.18 -15.98
C ASN A 185 5.60 7.57 -15.59
N THR A 186 5.09 8.71 -16.06
CA THR A 186 3.85 9.31 -15.50
C THR A 186 2.85 9.78 -16.55
N LEU A 187 3.24 9.92 -17.82
CA LEU A 187 2.40 10.44 -18.90
C LEU A 187 1.04 9.75 -18.98
N VAL A 188 1.04 8.41 -19.02
CA VAL A 188 -0.19 7.62 -19.16
C VAL A 188 -1.11 7.84 -17.97
N GLN A 189 -0.60 7.77 -16.75
CA GLN A 189 -1.40 7.91 -15.52
C GLN A 189 -1.94 9.34 -15.35
N VAL A 190 -1.13 10.35 -15.69
CA VAL A 190 -1.56 11.75 -15.72
C VAL A 190 -2.70 11.93 -16.72
N CYS A 191 -2.54 11.44 -17.95
CA CYS A 191 -3.58 11.56 -18.98
C CYS A 191 -4.86 10.81 -18.60
N GLN A 192 -4.75 9.61 -18.02
CA GLN A 192 -5.89 8.87 -17.47
C GLN A 192 -6.63 9.67 -16.38
N MET A 193 -5.89 10.33 -15.49
CA MET A 193 -6.48 11.17 -14.45
C MET A 193 -7.20 12.39 -15.03
N LEU A 194 -6.57 13.11 -15.97
CA LEU A 194 -7.17 14.24 -16.67
C LEU A 194 -8.48 13.82 -17.36
N ARG A 195 -8.45 12.71 -18.11
CA ARG A 195 -9.61 12.16 -18.83
C ARG A 195 -10.73 11.76 -17.89
N LYS A 196 -10.40 11.03 -16.82
CA LYS A 196 -11.35 10.58 -15.79
C LYS A 196 -12.11 11.77 -15.20
N TYR A 197 -11.40 12.81 -14.78
CA TYR A 197 -12.01 13.92 -14.04
C TYR A 197 -12.66 14.98 -14.94
N LYS A 198 -12.24 15.11 -16.20
CA LYS A 198 -12.96 15.95 -17.19
C LYS A 198 -14.07 15.18 -17.93
N ASN A 199 -14.35 13.93 -17.55
CA ASN A 199 -15.34 13.06 -18.19
C ASN A 199 -15.14 12.94 -19.72
N LYS A 200 -13.88 12.83 -20.15
CA LYS A 200 -13.44 12.68 -21.54
C LYS A 200 -12.74 11.33 -21.74
N PRO A 201 -13.49 10.21 -21.78
CA PRO A 201 -12.89 8.89 -22.00
C PRO A 201 -12.13 8.85 -23.33
N CYS A 202 -11.06 8.06 -23.39
CA CYS A 202 -10.26 7.88 -24.60
C CYS A 202 -11.07 7.04 -25.61
N ASN A 203 -11.32 7.57 -26.80
CA ASN A 203 -11.99 6.82 -27.86
C ASN A 203 -11.04 5.83 -28.53
N THR A 204 -11.59 4.87 -29.30
CA THR A 204 -10.79 3.84 -30.00
C THR A 204 -9.78 4.41 -30.98
N ASP A 205 -10.12 5.56 -31.59
CA ASP A 205 -9.30 6.23 -32.60
C ASP A 205 -8.44 7.36 -32.02
N GLU A 206 -8.41 7.50 -30.69
CA GLU A 206 -7.74 8.58 -29.97
C GLU A 206 -6.56 8.04 -29.15
N ILE A 207 -5.43 8.74 -29.17
CA ILE A 207 -4.27 8.42 -28.35
C ILE A 207 -4.46 9.01 -26.94
N MET A 208 -3.97 8.28 -25.93
CA MET A 208 -4.17 8.63 -24.51
C MET A 208 -3.75 10.06 -24.17
N ASP A 209 -2.64 10.53 -24.75
CA ASP A 209 -2.03 11.83 -24.47
C ASP A 209 -2.65 13.00 -25.24
N GLU A 210 -3.53 12.77 -26.23
CA GLU A 210 -4.20 13.84 -26.99
C GLU A 210 -4.91 14.87 -26.10
N ILE A 211 -5.40 14.45 -24.93
CA ILE A 211 -6.01 15.34 -23.94
C ILE A 211 -5.09 16.48 -23.48
N LEU A 212 -3.76 16.32 -23.59
CA LEU A 212 -2.81 17.37 -23.21
C LEU A 212 -2.94 18.61 -24.11
N SER A 213 -3.47 18.46 -25.33
CA SER A 213 -3.75 19.59 -26.25
C SER A 213 -4.76 20.57 -25.65
N ASP A 214 -5.70 20.10 -24.81
CA ASP A 214 -6.65 20.96 -24.08
C ASP A 214 -5.95 21.90 -23.09
N TYR A 215 -4.69 21.60 -22.73
CA TYR A 215 -3.89 22.31 -21.73
C TYR A 215 -2.68 23.03 -22.35
N MET A 216 -2.77 23.39 -23.63
CA MET A 216 -1.70 24.08 -24.39
C MET A 216 -0.40 23.27 -24.43
N MET A 217 -0.48 21.94 -24.47
CA MET A 217 0.70 21.09 -24.57
C MET A 217 0.85 20.53 -25.98
N LEU A 218 2.05 20.69 -26.52
CA LEU A 218 2.43 20.21 -27.84
C LEU A 218 3.03 18.81 -27.72
N ILE A 219 2.27 17.82 -28.20
CA ILE A 219 2.69 16.43 -28.33
C ILE A 219 3.45 16.33 -29.66
N TYR A 220 4.65 15.72 -29.66
CA TYR A 220 5.34 15.44 -30.91
C TYR A 220 4.58 14.34 -31.66
N ASN A 221 3.64 14.71 -32.53
CA ASN A 221 3.22 13.85 -33.62
C ASN A 221 4.41 13.73 -34.57
N ILE A 222 5.29 12.76 -34.31
CA ILE A 222 6.19 12.24 -35.33
C ILE A 222 5.29 11.39 -36.24
N ASN A 223 4.91 11.99 -37.37
CA ASN A 223 4.34 11.27 -38.51
C ASN A 223 5.21 10.07 -38.90
#